data_AF-A0A5K1H890-F1
#
_entry.id   AF-A0A5K1H890-F1
#
_cell.length_a   1.000
_cell.length_b   1.000
_cell.length_c   1.000
_cell.angle_alpha   90.00
_cell.angle_beta   90.00
_cell.angle_gamma   90.00
#
_symmetry.space_group_name_H-M   'P 1'
#
loop_
_entity.id
_entity.type
_entity.pdbx_description
1 polymer ?
#
loop_
_entity_poly.entity_id
_entity_poly.type
_entity_poly.pdbx_seq_one_letter_code
_entity_poly.pdbx_strand_id
1 'polypeptide(L)'
;SEPNYEPNSFGPNRGNLFNFNLEARYSPYRVTGLVARHKPNHPNCDFAQPGTLFRKIFCANVKKNTIENIAGHMREVPRDIAERAVKNFFKADPEFGENIAKILGFPGIKSRL
;
A
#
# COMPACT_ATOMS: atom_id res chain seq x y z
N SER A 1 10.37 -25.72 40.23
CA SER A 1 9.76 -25.44 38.93
C SER A 1 8.48 -24.69 39.19
N GLU A 2 8.29 -23.53 38.57
CA GLU A 2 7.02 -22.81 38.65
C GLU A 2 6.04 -23.37 37.60
N PRO A 3 4.72 -23.21 37.80
CA PRO A 3 3.71 -23.57 36.80
C PRO A 3 3.87 -22.73 35.53
N ASN A 4 3.68 -23.35 34.37
CA ASN A 4 3.79 -22.70 33.05
C ASN A 4 2.45 -22.65 32.31
N TYR A 5 1.33 -22.72 33.04
CA TYR A 5 -0.02 -22.74 32.49
C TYR A 5 -0.98 -21.90 33.35
N GLU A 6 -2.03 -21.37 32.74
CA GLU A 6 -3.09 -20.60 33.38
C GLU A 6 -4.45 -20.94 32.73
N PRO A 7 -5.59 -21.00 33.46
CA PRO A 7 -5.71 -20.88 34.92
C PRO A 7 -5.05 -22.03 35.70
N ASN A 8 -4.39 -21.74 36.83
CA ASN A 8 -3.82 -22.75 37.73
C ASN A 8 -4.15 -22.50 39.22
N SER A 9 -3.85 -23.47 40.09
CA SER A 9 -4.19 -23.44 41.54
C SER A 9 -2.95 -23.37 42.44
N PHE A 10 -1.85 -22.80 41.95
CA PHE A 10 -0.60 -22.67 42.71
C PHE A 10 -0.46 -21.33 43.45
N GLY A 11 -1.50 -20.48 43.45
CA GLY A 11 -1.56 -19.27 44.27
C GLY A 11 -1.84 -19.56 45.75
N PRO A 12 -1.84 -18.52 46.62
CA PRO A 12 -2.20 -18.64 48.03
C PRO A 12 -3.57 -19.33 48.21
N ASN A 13 -3.68 -20.25 49.17
CA ASN A 13 -4.90 -21.05 49.43
C ASN A 13 -5.41 -21.88 48.25
N ARG A 14 -4.52 -22.33 47.35
CA ARG A 14 -4.87 -22.96 46.06
C ARG A 14 -5.73 -22.07 45.15
N GLY A 15 -5.61 -20.75 45.33
CA GLY A 15 -6.30 -19.75 44.53
C GLY A 15 -5.69 -19.60 43.14
N ASN A 16 -6.53 -19.17 42.21
CA ASN A 16 -6.15 -18.76 40.87
C ASN A 16 -5.59 -17.31 40.92
N LEU A 17 -4.45 -17.06 40.28
CA LEU A 17 -3.78 -15.75 40.24
C LEU A 17 -4.20 -14.88 39.05
N PHE A 18 -5.03 -15.39 38.14
CA PHE A 18 -5.62 -14.64 37.03
C PHE A 18 -6.31 -13.38 37.54
N ASN A 19 -5.81 -12.23 37.09
CA ASN A 19 -6.44 -10.94 37.31
C ASN A 19 -6.79 -10.32 35.96
N PHE A 20 -8.07 -10.04 35.76
CA PHE A 20 -8.53 -9.35 34.55
C PHE A 20 -8.38 -7.83 34.75
N ASN A 21 -7.34 -7.24 34.14
CA ASN A 21 -7.18 -5.79 34.14
C ASN A 21 -8.17 -5.13 33.16
N LEU A 22 -9.25 -4.56 33.70
CA LEU A 22 -10.29 -3.89 32.91
C LEU A 22 -9.74 -2.70 32.10
N GLU A 23 -8.70 -2.02 32.59
CA GLU A 23 -8.05 -0.89 31.90
C GLU A 23 -7.17 -1.34 30.73
N ALA A 24 -6.76 -2.62 30.70
CA ALA A 24 -5.98 -3.18 29.61
C ALA A 24 -6.85 -3.66 28.43
N ARG A 25 -8.18 -3.60 28.54
CA ARG A 25 -9.08 -4.06 27.46
C ARG A 25 -9.14 -3.04 26.32
N TYR A 26 -9.26 -3.51 25.08
CA TYR A 26 -9.59 -2.63 23.96
C TYR A 26 -11.02 -2.10 24.08
N SER A 27 -11.26 -0.91 23.53
CA SER A 27 -12.62 -0.37 23.46
C SER A 27 -13.48 -1.24 22.53
N PRO A 28 -14.62 -1.79 22.99
CA PRO A 28 -15.47 -2.60 22.13
C PRO A 28 -16.06 -1.74 21.01
N TYR A 29 -16.12 -2.28 19.79
CA TYR A 29 -16.71 -1.64 18.63
C TYR A 29 -17.68 -2.59 17.92
N ARG A 30 -18.68 -2.01 17.25
CA ARG A 30 -19.67 -2.79 16.49
C ARG A 30 -19.05 -3.27 15.19
N VAL A 31 -19.24 -4.55 14.89
CA VAL A 31 -18.91 -5.15 13.59
C VAL A 31 -20.22 -5.49 12.88
N THR A 32 -20.29 -5.26 11.57
CA THR A 32 -21.49 -5.50 10.76
C THR A 32 -21.11 -6.21 9.45
N GLY A 33 -22.08 -6.87 8.82
CA GLY A 33 -21.91 -7.58 7.55
C GLY A 33 -21.82 -9.11 7.71
N LEU A 34 -21.62 -9.79 6.57
CA LEU A 34 -21.53 -11.24 6.49
C LEU A 34 -20.06 -11.70 6.50
N VAL A 35 -19.80 -12.84 7.15
CA VAL A 35 -18.50 -13.53 7.07
C VAL A 35 -18.38 -14.18 5.69
N ALA A 36 -17.63 -13.55 4.80
CA ALA A 36 -17.47 -13.97 3.41
C ALA A 36 -16.18 -13.40 2.81
N ARG A 37 -15.82 -13.86 1.59
CA ARG A 37 -14.77 -13.25 0.78
C ARG A 37 -15.34 -12.02 0.07
N HIS A 38 -15.01 -10.83 0.56
CA HIS A 38 -15.42 -9.57 -0.06
C HIS A 38 -14.35 -9.07 -1.03
N LYS A 39 -14.75 -8.57 -2.20
CA LYS A 39 -13.85 -7.74 -3.02
C LYS A 39 -13.55 -6.46 -2.23
N PRO A 40 -12.29 -6.00 -2.16
CA PRO A 40 -11.99 -4.71 -1.56
C PRO A 40 -12.83 -3.62 -2.24
N ASN A 41 -13.70 -2.98 -1.47
CA ASN A 41 -14.52 -1.86 -1.92
C ASN A 41 -14.08 -0.58 -1.22
N HIS A 42 -12.77 -0.30 -1.27
CA HIS A 42 -12.29 0.98 -0.79
C HIS A 42 -12.58 2.02 -1.87
N PRO A 43 -13.25 3.15 -1.59
CA PRO A 43 -13.50 4.21 -2.58
C PRO A 43 -12.24 4.98 -3.01
N ASN A 44 -11.05 4.40 -2.84
CA ASN A 44 -9.80 5.08 -3.16
C ASN A 44 -9.51 5.02 -4.66
N CYS A 45 -9.10 6.16 -5.20
CA CYS A 45 -8.44 6.21 -6.50
C CYS A 45 -6.95 5.91 -6.28
N ASP A 46 -6.47 4.78 -6.80
CA ASP A 46 -5.07 4.34 -6.68
C ASP A 46 -4.05 5.37 -7.20
N PHE A 47 -4.50 6.29 -8.04
CA PHE A 47 -3.66 7.26 -8.74
C PHE A 47 -3.68 8.65 -8.09
N ALA A 48 -4.63 8.94 -7.20
CA ALA A 48 -4.80 10.26 -6.62
C ALA A 48 -3.65 10.65 -5.67
N GLN A 49 -3.25 9.74 -4.78
CA GLN A 49 -2.16 10.01 -3.83
C GLN A 49 -0.79 10.09 -4.53
N PRO A 50 -0.40 9.15 -5.40
CA PRO A 50 0.86 9.24 -6.14
C PRO A 50 0.93 10.47 -7.06
N GLY A 51 -0.18 10.78 -7.76
CA GLY A 51 -0.27 11.99 -8.59
C GLY A 51 -0.10 13.27 -7.78
N THR A 52 -0.70 13.32 -6.58
CA THR A 52 -0.52 14.46 -5.66
C THR A 52 0.92 14.58 -5.17
N LEU A 53 1.56 13.48 -4.80
CA LEU A 53 2.97 13.46 -4.40
C LEU A 53 3.86 14.03 -5.52
N PHE A 54 3.71 13.51 -6.74
CA PHE A 54 4.48 13.97 -7.89
C PHE A 54 4.23 15.45 -8.21
N ARG A 55 2.96 15.88 -8.25
CA ARG A 55 2.60 17.22 -8.71
C ARG A 55 2.88 18.31 -7.66
N LYS A 56 2.57 18.05 -6.39
CA LYS A 56 2.54 19.08 -5.34
C LYS A 56 3.73 19.03 -4.41
N ILE A 57 4.36 17.87 -4.23
CA ILE A 57 5.41 17.69 -3.22
C ILE A 57 6.80 17.65 -3.88
N PHE A 58 6.93 17.00 -5.03
CA PHE A 58 8.23 16.88 -5.69
C PHE A 58 8.65 18.19 -6.37
N CYS A 59 9.86 18.65 -6.04
CA CYS A 59 10.53 19.69 -6.80
C CYS A 59 11.09 19.14 -8.13
N ALA A 60 11.50 20.03 -9.04
CA ALA A 60 11.94 19.66 -10.39
C ALA A 60 13.05 18.60 -10.40
N ASN A 61 14.06 18.72 -9.53
CA ASN A 61 15.15 17.73 -9.45
C ASN A 61 14.66 16.36 -8.98
N VAL A 62 13.76 16.34 -7.98
CA VAL A 62 13.19 15.08 -7.49
C VAL A 62 12.32 14.43 -8.55
N LYS A 63 11.46 15.20 -9.24
CA LYS A 63 10.67 14.70 -10.38
C LYS A 63 11.56 14.04 -11.43
N LYS A 64 12.61 14.76 -11.87
CA LYS A 64 13.56 14.28 -12.88
C LYS A 64 14.23 12.98 -12.44
N ASN A 65 14.81 12.96 -11.25
CA ASN A 65 15.51 11.78 -10.72
C ASN A 65 14.57 10.58 -10.56
N THR A 66 13.34 10.80 -10.08
CA THR A 66 12.34 9.73 -9.97
C THR A 66 11.98 9.16 -11.34
N ILE A 67 11.76 10.01 -12.33
CA ILE A 67 11.48 9.59 -13.72
C ILE A 67 12.64 8.78 -14.28
N GLU A 68 13.87 9.27 -14.16
CA GLU A 68 15.07 8.61 -14.68
C GLU A 68 15.33 7.26 -14.01
N ASN A 69 15.15 7.17 -12.70
CA ASN A 69 15.32 5.93 -11.95
C ASN A 69 14.28 4.87 -12.36
N ILE A 70 13.02 5.26 -12.47
CA ILE A 70 11.94 4.35 -12.88
C ILE A 70 12.17 3.87 -14.32
N ALA A 71 12.38 4.80 -15.25
CA ALA A 71 12.59 4.46 -16.65
C ALA A 71 13.87 3.64 -16.85
N GLY A 72 14.94 3.94 -16.12
CA GLY A 72 16.20 3.18 -16.15
C GLY A 72 15.98 1.72 -15.76
N HIS A 73 15.27 1.45 -14.66
CA HIS A 73 14.94 0.09 -14.23
C HIS A 73 13.97 -0.62 -15.18
N MET A 74 13.10 0.12 -15.86
CA MET A 74 12.11 -0.46 -16.77
C MET A 74 12.67 -0.88 -18.14
N ARG A 75 13.91 -0.51 -18.50
CA ARG A 75 14.48 -0.83 -19.83
C ARG A 75 14.58 -2.32 -20.12
N GLU A 76 14.81 -3.13 -19.10
CA GLU A 76 14.95 -4.59 -19.23
C GLU A 76 13.62 -5.34 -19.14
N VAL A 77 12.53 -4.62 -18.84
CA VAL A 77 11.20 -5.21 -18.68
C VAL A 77 10.56 -5.45 -20.05
N PRO A 78 9.87 -6.59 -20.26
CA PRO A 78 9.11 -6.85 -21.47
C PRO A 78 8.17 -5.69 -21.82
N ARG A 79 8.13 -5.33 -23.11
CA ARG A 79 7.46 -4.11 -23.59
C ARG A 79 5.99 -4.04 -23.17
N ASP A 80 5.26 -5.14 -23.23
CA ASP A 80 3.83 -5.19 -22.86
C ASP A 80 3.60 -4.91 -21.36
N ILE A 81 4.54 -5.30 -20.50
CA ILE A 81 4.51 -5.02 -19.06
C ILE A 81 4.88 -3.55 -18.83
N ALA A 82 5.93 -3.07 -19.49
CA ALA A 82 6.38 -1.69 -19.37
C ALA A 82 5.30 -0.69 -19.84
N GLU A 83 4.63 -0.97 -20.96
CA GLU A 83 3.50 -0.19 -21.46
C GLU A 83 2.32 -0.16 -20.46
N ARG A 84 2.00 -1.29 -19.82
CA ARG A 84 0.98 -1.35 -18.76
C ARG A 84 1.35 -0.51 -17.55
N ALA A 85 2.60 -0.54 -17.12
CA ALA A 85 3.09 0.28 -16.01
C ALA A 85 3.03 1.77 -16.36
N VAL A 86 3.44 2.16 -17.56
CA VAL A 86 3.36 3.55 -18.06
C VAL A 86 1.92 4.08 -18.07
N LYS A 87 0.93 3.26 -18.44
CA LYS A 87 -0.50 3.64 -18.33
C LYS A 87 -0.90 4.02 -16.90
N ASN A 88 -0.37 3.35 -15.88
CA ASN A 88 -0.65 3.69 -14.49
C ASN A 88 -0.02 5.03 -14.10
N PHE A 89 1.18 5.35 -14.59
CA PHE A 89 1.79 6.65 -14.36
C PHE A 89 1.03 7.78 -15.05
N PHE A 90 0.49 7.56 -16.26
CA PHE A 90 -0.40 8.52 -16.91
C PHE A 90 -1.70 8.79 -16.14
N LYS A 91 -2.28 7.75 -15.50
CA LYS A 91 -3.46 7.91 -14.64
C LYS A 91 -3.14 8.71 -13.38
N ALA A 92 -1.91 8.65 -12.88
CA ALA A 92 -1.44 9.45 -11.74
C ALA A 92 -1.19 10.90 -12.13
N ASP A 93 -0.42 11.13 -13.19
CA ASP A 93 -0.18 12.46 -13.74
C ASP A 93 0.29 12.38 -15.21
N PRO A 94 -0.28 13.18 -16.14
CA PRO A 94 0.13 13.16 -17.54
C PRO A 94 1.62 13.43 -17.78
N GLU A 95 2.20 14.41 -17.06
CA GLU A 95 3.63 14.75 -17.18
C GLU A 95 4.49 13.57 -16.72
N PHE A 96 4.05 12.87 -15.68
CA PHE A 96 4.78 11.74 -15.14
C PHE A 96 4.85 10.56 -16.12
N GLY A 97 3.71 10.15 -16.66
CA GLY A 97 3.64 9.09 -17.67
C GLY A 97 4.37 9.45 -18.96
N GLU A 98 4.23 10.70 -19.43
CA GLU A 98 4.82 11.15 -20.69
C GLU A 98 6.35 11.12 -20.66
N ASN A 99 6.96 11.60 -19.58
CA ASN A 99 8.41 11.64 -19.47
C ASN A 99 9.02 10.24 -19.32
N ILE A 100 8.35 9.32 -18.61
CA ILE A 100 8.77 7.91 -18.57
C ILE A 100 8.66 7.28 -19.97
N ALA A 101 7.53 7.48 -20.65
CA ALA A 101 7.30 6.95 -22.00
C ALA A 101 8.37 7.43 -22.99
N LYS A 102 8.74 8.72 -22.94
CA LYS A 102 9.80 9.31 -23.76
C LYS A 102 11.15 8.62 -23.56
N ILE A 103 11.55 8.39 -22.30
CA ILE A 103 12.85 7.73 -22.00
C ILE A 103 12.86 6.28 -22.47
N LEU A 104 11.73 5.59 -22.40
CA LEU A 104 11.58 4.21 -22.86
C LEU A 104 11.37 4.08 -24.39
N GLY A 105 11.25 5.21 -25.11
CA GLY A 105 10.99 5.20 -26.55
C GLY A 105 9.58 4.75 -26.93
N PHE A 106 8.62 4.86 -26.02
CA PHE A 106 7.22 4.52 -26.29
C PHE A 106 6.50 5.70 -26.95
N PRO A 107 5.56 5.45 -27.88
CA PRO A 107 4.81 6.52 -28.53
C PRO A 107 4.00 7.31 -27.50
N GLY A 108 4.16 8.63 -27.50
CA GLY A 108 3.31 9.56 -26.75
C GLY A 108 1.85 9.39 -27.14
N ILE A 109 0.93 9.51 -26.17
CA ILE A 109 -0.46 9.05 -26.21
C ILE A 109 -1.17 9.34 -27.56
N LYS A 110 -1.31 8.29 -28.40
CA LYS A 110 -2.50 7.93 -29.20
C LYS A 110 -2.29 6.69 -30.10
N SER A 111 -1.53 5.70 -29.66
CA SER A 111 -1.47 4.41 -30.36
C SER A 111 -1.76 3.27 -29.39
N ARG A 112 -3.06 3.05 -29.11
CA ARG A 112 -3.61 1.85 -28.48
C ARG A 112 -2.96 1.42 -27.15
N LEU A 113 -2.76 2.38 -26.25
CA LEU A 113 -2.63 2.12 -24.81
C LEU A 113 -4.01 2.29 -24.15
#